data_AF-A0A1V1W2T8-F1
#
_entry.id   AF-A0A1V1W2T8-F1
#
_cell.length_a   1.000
_cell.length_b   1.000
_cell.length_c   1.000
_cell.angle_alpha   90.00
_cell.angle_beta   90.00
_cell.angle_gamma   90.00
#
_symmetry.space_group_name_H-M   'P 1'
#
loop_
_entity.id
_entity.type
_entity.pdbx_description
1 polymer ?
#
loop_
_entity_poly.entity_id
_entity_poly.type
_entity_poly.pdbx_seq_one_letter_code
_entity_poly.pdbx_strand_id
1 'polypeptide(L)'
;MRARGAAQALPFDAAQHFRVRTTVMTESTEPVSPTQPAEAVPPPYGAAPTGMVAPAAAAAAPYGYQAGAAPIGKIRSTGTCILLTVVTLGFYTWYWYYKTHEEMKAHSGQGVGGPIALLLAALVGIVMPFITPNEVGGLYERRGQKRPVSASTGLWYLLLGWFFFVGAIVWFVKTNGALNDYWRSVGATED
;
A
#
# COMPACT_ATOMS: atom_id res chain seq x y z
N MET A 1 -43.10 -67.52 -15.62
CA MET A 1 -41.68 -67.84 -15.90
C MET A 1 -40.85 -67.18 -14.79
N ARG A 2 -40.50 -67.88 -13.68
CA ARG A 2 -39.16 -68.43 -13.32
C ARG A 2 -37.98 -67.59 -13.84
N ALA A 3 -36.86 -67.32 -13.15
CA ALA A 3 -36.37 -67.35 -11.78
C ALA A 3 -34.83 -67.12 -11.88
N ARG A 4 -34.20 -66.42 -10.92
CA ARG A 4 -32.76 -66.54 -10.51
C ARG A 4 -31.70 -66.13 -11.58
N GLY A 5 -30.50 -65.66 -11.30
CA GLY A 5 -29.68 -65.62 -10.09
C GLY A 5 -28.24 -66.09 -10.42
N ALA A 6 -27.25 -65.22 -10.18
CA ALA A 6 -25.89 -65.48 -9.68
C ALA A 6 -24.79 -66.22 -10.49
N ALA A 7 -23.56 -65.80 -10.13
CA ALA A 7 -22.28 -66.55 -10.02
C ALA A 7 -21.41 -66.72 -11.29
N GLN A 8 -20.25 -66.04 -11.36
CA GLN A 8 -18.90 -66.42 -10.89
C GLN A 8 -18.13 -67.33 -11.85
N ALA A 9 -16.90 -66.93 -12.23
CA ALA A 9 -15.65 -67.72 -12.14
C ALA A 9 -14.47 -67.04 -12.85
N LEU A 10 -13.33 -66.91 -12.16
CA LEU A 10 -11.98 -66.66 -12.73
C LEU A 10 -11.36 -68.01 -13.16
N PRO A 11 -10.36 -68.00 -14.07
CA PRO A 11 -9.00 -68.38 -13.66
C PRO A 11 -7.91 -67.49 -14.32
N PHE A 12 -6.90 -67.04 -13.57
CA PHE A 12 -5.56 -67.66 -13.47
C PHE A 12 -4.89 -67.95 -14.82
N ASP A 13 -3.95 -67.08 -15.22
CA ASP A 13 -2.80 -67.49 -16.02
C ASP A 13 -1.52 -67.25 -15.22
N ALA A 14 -0.62 -68.21 -15.34
CA ALA A 14 0.43 -68.54 -14.42
C ALA A 14 1.80 -68.18 -14.96
N ALA A 15 2.70 -67.93 -14.00
CA ALA A 15 4.15 -68.07 -14.10
C ALA A 15 4.88 -66.92 -14.84
N GLN A 16 6.07 -66.48 -14.42
CA GLN A 16 7.17 -67.26 -13.88
C GLN A 16 8.17 -66.40 -13.06
N HIS A 17 8.97 -67.12 -12.25
CA HIS A 17 10.30 -66.79 -11.71
C HIS A 17 10.43 -65.92 -10.46
N PHE A 18 10.23 -66.60 -9.33
CA PHE A 18 10.93 -66.39 -8.06
C PHE A 18 12.45 -66.60 -8.21
N ARG A 19 13.26 -65.63 -7.77
CA ARG A 19 14.60 -65.90 -7.19
C ARG A 19 14.88 -64.96 -6.01
N VAL A 20 14.85 -65.53 -4.82
CA VAL A 20 15.40 -64.96 -3.59
C VAL A 20 16.89 -65.31 -3.52
N ARG A 21 17.74 -64.32 -3.20
CA ARG A 21 19.11 -64.57 -2.68
C ARG A 21 19.48 -63.56 -1.60
N THR A 22 19.37 -64.06 -0.37
CA THR A 22 20.29 -63.93 0.77
C THR A 22 21.02 -62.61 1.02
N THR A 23 20.67 -62.02 2.17
CA THR A 23 21.38 -61.08 3.03
C THR A 23 22.91 -61.18 3.02
N VAL A 24 23.58 -60.03 2.85
CA VAL A 24 24.83 -59.73 3.56
C VAL A 24 24.61 -58.42 4.30
N MET A 25 24.53 -58.55 5.62
CA MET A 25 24.54 -57.46 6.59
C MET A 25 26.00 -57.33 7.03
N THR A 26 26.66 -56.26 6.59
CA THR A 26 27.90 -55.80 7.21
C THR A 26 27.69 -54.35 7.61
N GLU A 27 27.63 -54.17 8.92
CA GLU A 27 27.59 -52.92 9.64
C GLU A 27 28.90 -52.15 9.42
N SER A 28 28.81 -50.88 9.01
CA SER A 28 29.85 -49.89 9.26
C SER A 28 29.20 -48.52 9.37
N THR A 29 29.10 -48.09 10.62
CA THR A 29 28.66 -46.78 11.07
C THR A 29 29.74 -45.75 10.74
N GLU A 30 29.45 -44.82 9.85
CA GLU A 30 30.03 -43.46 9.91
C GLU A 30 28.91 -42.43 9.63
N PRO A 31 28.76 -41.40 10.48
CA PRO A 31 27.78 -40.34 10.27
C PRO A 31 28.40 -39.24 9.38
N VAL A 32 27.60 -38.54 8.55
CA VAL A 32 27.64 -37.08 8.31
C VAL A 32 26.64 -36.67 7.21
N SER A 33 25.70 -35.80 7.63
CA SER A 33 24.94 -34.74 6.93
C SER A 33 24.21 -34.99 5.59
N PRO A 34 22.86 -34.92 5.56
CA PRO A 34 22.10 -34.84 4.32
C PRO A 34 22.00 -33.40 3.76
N THR A 35 22.73 -33.21 2.65
CA THR A 35 22.23 -32.73 1.34
C THR A 35 21.39 -31.45 1.27
N GLN A 36 22.03 -30.40 0.76
CA GLN A 36 21.43 -29.18 0.19
C GLN A 36 20.54 -29.50 -1.03
N PRO A 37 19.27 -29.05 -1.09
CA PRO A 37 18.40 -29.30 -2.23
C PRO A 37 18.86 -28.57 -3.50
N ALA A 38 18.77 -29.27 -4.63
CA ALA A 38 19.21 -28.87 -5.95
C ALA A 38 18.55 -27.58 -6.47
N GLU A 39 19.38 -26.74 -7.09
CA GLU A 39 19.01 -25.50 -7.77
C GLU A 39 18.21 -25.83 -9.05
N ALA A 40 16.99 -25.30 -9.17
CA ALA A 40 16.10 -25.56 -10.30
C ALA A 40 16.46 -24.67 -11.50
N VAL A 41 16.73 -25.30 -12.65
CA VAL A 41 17.02 -24.64 -13.94
C VAL A 41 15.75 -23.92 -14.45
N PRO A 42 15.82 -22.64 -14.88
CA PRO A 42 14.66 -21.93 -15.42
C PRO A 42 14.25 -22.46 -16.81
N PRO A 43 12.94 -22.50 -17.15
CA PRO A 43 12.47 -22.98 -18.45
C PRO A 43 12.80 -22.00 -19.59
N PRO A 44 12.93 -22.50 -20.85
CA PRO A 44 13.30 -21.68 -21.99
C PRO A 44 12.15 -20.77 -22.44
N TYR A 45 12.51 -19.57 -22.88
CA TYR A 45 11.64 -18.47 -23.32
C TYR A 45 10.53 -18.92 -24.29
N GLY A 46 9.28 -18.85 -23.83
CA GLY A 46 8.08 -18.84 -24.66
C GLY A 46 7.49 -17.43 -24.72
N ALA A 47 7.23 -16.93 -25.92
CA ALA A 47 6.68 -15.59 -26.14
C ALA A 47 5.32 -15.40 -25.43
N ALA A 48 5.20 -14.34 -24.63
CA ALA A 48 3.96 -13.98 -23.93
C ALA A 48 2.93 -13.40 -24.92
N PRO A 49 1.63 -13.75 -24.82
CA PRO A 49 0.59 -13.10 -25.60
C PRO A 49 0.37 -11.67 -25.09
N THR A 50 0.47 -10.70 -26.00
CA THR A 50 0.15 -9.29 -25.76
C THR A 50 -1.35 -9.14 -25.53
N GLY A 51 -1.76 -9.12 -24.26
CA GLY A 51 -3.13 -8.88 -23.86
C GLY A 51 -3.21 -8.29 -22.46
N MET A 52 -3.68 -7.03 -22.41
CA MET A 52 -4.14 -6.32 -21.22
C MET A 52 -3.07 -6.04 -20.15
N VAL A 53 -2.45 -4.87 -20.24
CA VAL A 53 -1.74 -4.25 -19.12
C VAL A 53 -2.71 -4.04 -17.95
N ALA A 54 -2.73 -4.99 -17.01
CA ALA A 54 -3.30 -4.77 -15.70
C ALA A 54 -2.61 -3.54 -15.09
N PRO A 55 -3.34 -2.59 -14.47
CA PRO A 55 -2.68 -1.51 -13.76
C PRO A 55 -1.77 -2.14 -12.72
N ALA A 56 -0.49 -1.80 -12.78
CA ALA A 56 0.51 -2.26 -11.84
C ALA A 56 -0.04 -2.12 -10.43
N ALA A 57 -0.30 -3.25 -9.78
CA ALA A 57 -0.72 -3.28 -8.40
C ALA A 57 0.33 -2.48 -7.61
N ALA A 58 -0.12 -1.38 -7.02
CA ALA A 58 0.70 -0.52 -6.19
C ALA A 58 1.48 -1.41 -5.23
N ALA A 59 2.81 -1.30 -5.26
CA ALA A 59 3.69 -2.03 -4.36
C ALA A 59 3.16 -1.90 -2.94
N ALA A 60 2.81 -3.03 -2.32
CA ALA A 60 2.32 -3.07 -0.96
C ALA A 60 3.32 -2.36 -0.05
N ALA A 61 2.93 -1.22 0.52
CA ALA A 61 3.76 -0.49 1.47
C ALA A 61 4.03 -1.41 2.68
N PRO A 62 5.30 -1.71 3.04
CA PRO A 62 5.60 -2.76 4.02
C PRO A 62 5.30 -2.39 5.48
N TYR A 63 4.58 -1.29 5.73
CA TYR A 63 4.47 -0.72 7.07
C TYR A 63 2.97 -0.62 7.40
N GLY A 64 2.52 -1.54 8.25
CA GLY A 64 1.12 -1.79 8.55
C GLY A 64 0.37 -0.53 8.95
N TYR A 65 -0.66 -0.20 8.16
CA TYR A 65 -1.66 0.79 8.51
C TYR A 65 -2.44 0.30 9.74
N GLN A 66 -2.23 0.93 10.90
CA GLN A 66 -2.96 0.62 12.14
C GLN A 66 -4.29 1.39 12.17
N ALA A 67 -5.29 0.84 11.47
CA ALA A 67 -6.59 1.49 11.25
C ALA A 67 -7.47 1.68 12.50
N GLY A 68 -7.12 1.11 13.65
CA GLY A 68 -8.07 0.95 14.77
C GLY A 68 -7.81 1.76 16.04
N ALA A 69 -6.61 2.31 16.22
CA ALA A 69 -6.21 2.96 17.48
C ALA A 69 -5.34 4.22 17.30
N ALA A 70 -5.14 4.68 16.07
CA ALA A 70 -4.23 5.79 15.81
C ALA A 70 -4.91 7.16 16.08
N PRO A 71 -4.18 8.16 16.61
CA PRO A 71 -4.73 9.48 16.87
C PRO A 71 -5.45 10.07 15.66
N ILE A 72 -6.64 10.63 15.87
CA ILE A 72 -7.42 11.29 14.82
C ILE A 72 -6.99 12.76 14.75
N GLY A 73 -6.76 13.27 13.53
CA GLY A 73 -6.41 14.67 13.30
C GLY A 73 -7.59 15.62 13.45
N LYS A 74 -7.30 16.92 13.46
CA LYS A 74 -8.30 17.97 13.68
C LYS A 74 -8.89 18.47 12.36
N ILE A 75 -10.22 18.60 12.29
CA ILE A 75 -10.90 19.28 11.20
C ILE A 75 -10.58 20.78 11.29
N ARG A 76 -10.15 21.36 10.18
CA ARG A 76 -9.79 22.79 10.11
C ARG A 76 -10.63 23.48 9.06
N SER A 77 -11.50 24.41 9.47
CA SER A 77 -12.31 25.20 8.55
C SER A 77 -11.45 25.86 7.47
N THR A 78 -11.70 25.52 6.21
CA THR A 78 -10.92 26.02 5.08
C THR A 78 -10.96 27.54 4.99
N GLY A 79 -12.13 28.15 5.18
CA GLY A 79 -12.28 29.61 5.16
C GLY A 79 -11.50 30.29 6.28
N THR A 80 -11.55 29.74 7.50
CA THR A 80 -10.79 30.24 8.64
C THR A 80 -9.29 30.11 8.42
N CYS A 81 -8.82 28.98 7.86
CA CYS A 81 -7.41 28.81 7.52
C CYS A 81 -6.93 29.83 6.49
N ILE A 82 -7.70 30.06 5.42
CA ILE A 82 -7.38 31.07 4.40
C ILE A 82 -7.33 32.46 5.03
N LEU A 83 -8.34 32.82 5.85
CA LEU A 83 -8.38 34.10 6.56
C LEU A 83 -7.15 34.27 7.45
N LEU A 84 -6.79 33.26 8.24
CA LEU A 84 -5.61 33.29 9.11
C LEU A 84 -4.32 33.39 8.29
N THR A 85 -4.21 32.71 7.16
CA THR A 85 -3.07 32.86 6.24
C THR A 85 -2.93 34.30 5.76
N VAL A 86 -4.02 34.98 5.40
CA VAL A 86 -3.98 36.38 4.96
C VAL A 86 -3.62 37.31 6.13
N VAL A 87 -4.32 37.19 7.26
CA VAL A 87 -4.12 38.06 8.45
C VAL A 87 -2.72 37.91 9.04
N THR A 88 -2.14 36.72 9.00
CA THR A 88 -0.79 36.45 9.49
C THR A 88 0.29 36.60 8.42
N LEU A 89 -0.02 37.18 7.25
CA LEU A 89 0.94 37.37 6.15
C LEU A 89 1.68 36.07 5.76
N GLY A 90 0.96 34.94 5.78
CA GLY A 90 1.49 33.64 5.39
C GLY A 90 2.06 32.80 6.53
N PHE A 91 2.29 33.36 7.73
CA PHE A 91 2.85 32.58 8.86
C PHE A 91 1.96 31.42 9.30
N TYR A 92 0.63 31.58 9.22
CA TYR A 92 -0.29 30.49 9.54
C TYR A 92 -0.09 29.25 8.64
N THR A 93 0.34 29.42 7.39
CA THR A 93 0.62 28.30 6.48
C THR A 93 1.71 27.38 7.04
N TRP A 94 2.70 27.92 7.75
CA TRP A 94 3.75 27.14 8.40
C TRP A 94 3.20 26.31 9.56
N TYR A 95 2.39 26.93 10.42
CA TYR A 95 1.67 26.23 11.48
C TYR A 95 0.80 25.10 10.90
N TRP A 96 0.07 25.37 9.82
CA TRP A 96 -0.76 24.39 9.15
C TRP A 96 0.06 23.23 8.58
N TYR A 97 1.22 23.49 7.94
CA TYR A 97 2.12 22.44 7.48
C TYR A 97 2.60 21.56 8.64
N TYR A 98 3.08 22.18 9.72
CA TYR A 98 3.54 21.44 10.90
C TYR A 98 2.45 20.49 11.43
N LYS A 99 1.28 21.05 11.78
CA LYS A 99 0.21 20.28 12.43
C LYS A 99 -0.39 19.22 11.51
N THR A 100 -0.62 19.55 10.24
CA THR A 100 -1.19 18.62 9.27
C THR A 100 -0.28 17.42 9.07
N HIS A 101 1.01 17.63 8.85
CA HIS A 101 1.96 16.54 8.63
C HIS A 101 2.21 15.71 9.90
N GLU A 102 2.26 16.36 11.07
CA GLU A 102 2.33 15.67 12.36
C GLU A 102 1.13 14.73 12.58
N GLU A 103 -0.09 15.21 12.33
CA GLU A 103 -1.33 14.44 12.49
C GLU A 103 -1.42 13.29 11.49
N MET A 104 -1.11 13.53 10.21
CA MET A 104 -1.11 12.47 9.20
C MET A 104 -0.10 11.36 9.53
N LYS A 105 1.09 11.74 10.04
CA LYS A 105 2.11 10.78 10.47
C LYS A 105 1.70 10.03 11.73
N ALA A 106 1.18 10.71 12.73
CA ALA A 106 0.70 10.08 13.95
C ALA A 106 -0.44 9.10 13.66
N HIS A 107 -1.34 9.46 12.74
CA HIS A 107 -2.50 8.64 12.39
C HIS A 107 -2.14 7.44 11.51
N SER A 108 -1.32 7.63 10.48
CA SER A 108 -1.02 6.56 9.51
C SER A 108 0.25 5.78 9.81
N GLY A 109 1.05 6.23 10.80
CA GLY A 109 2.40 5.74 11.06
C GLY A 109 3.41 6.12 9.97
N GLN A 110 3.03 6.97 9.01
CA GLN A 110 3.72 7.20 7.75
C GLN A 110 3.62 8.66 7.27
N GLY A 111 4.61 9.10 6.51
CA GLY A 111 4.68 10.47 6.00
C GLY A 111 5.79 11.30 6.63
N VAL A 112 5.93 12.54 6.16
CA VAL A 112 7.03 13.45 6.49
C VAL A 112 7.00 13.80 7.98
N GLY A 113 5.84 14.16 8.53
CA GLY A 113 5.71 14.60 9.93
C GLY A 113 6.05 16.09 10.12
N GLY A 114 5.54 16.69 11.19
CA GLY A 114 5.57 18.14 11.39
C GLY A 114 6.95 18.81 11.32
N PRO A 115 7.95 18.38 12.12
CA PRO A 115 9.27 19.01 12.09
C PRO A 115 9.96 18.93 10.73
N ILE A 116 9.90 17.76 10.07
CA ILE A 116 10.51 17.57 8.74
C ILE A 116 9.75 18.41 7.71
N ALA A 117 8.42 18.51 7.82
CA ALA A 117 7.62 19.37 6.97
C ALA A 117 8.02 20.84 7.12
N LEU A 118 8.27 21.33 8.33
CA LEU A 118 8.78 22.70 8.54
C LEU A 118 10.17 22.91 7.93
N LEU A 119 11.08 21.94 8.07
CA LEU A 119 12.41 22.03 7.46
C LEU A 119 12.32 22.08 5.92
N LEU A 120 11.46 21.25 5.32
CA LEU A 120 11.20 21.27 3.88
C LEU A 120 10.53 22.59 3.44
N ALA A 121 9.57 23.10 4.23
CA ALA A 121 8.97 24.40 3.96
C ALA A 121 10.01 25.53 3.95
N ALA A 122 10.99 25.48 4.85
CA ALA A 122 12.05 26.48 4.95
C ALA A 122 13.06 26.42 3.80
N LEU A 123 13.52 25.21 3.43
CA LEU A 123 14.59 25.06 2.46
C LEU A 123 14.10 24.93 1.02
N VAL A 124 12.94 24.30 0.83
CA VAL A 124 12.37 23.92 -0.47
C VAL A 124 10.86 24.12 -0.49
N GLY A 125 10.38 25.25 0.05
CA GLY A 125 8.94 25.53 0.22
C GLY A 125 8.08 25.38 -1.03
N ILE A 126 8.65 25.59 -2.23
CA ILE A 126 7.96 25.37 -3.52
C ILE A 126 7.51 23.92 -3.75
N VAL A 127 8.09 22.95 -3.03
CA VAL A 127 7.78 21.53 -3.14
C VAL A 127 6.61 21.13 -2.23
N MET A 128 6.34 21.91 -1.17
CA MET A 128 5.28 21.59 -0.19
C MET A 128 3.86 21.49 -0.79
N PRO A 129 3.49 22.31 -1.80
CA PRO A 129 2.23 22.15 -2.53
C PRO A 129 2.08 20.82 -3.27
N PHE A 130 3.16 20.09 -3.52
CA PHE A 130 3.13 18.77 -4.16
C PHE A 130 3.10 17.66 -3.10
N ILE A 131 3.90 17.78 -2.04
CA ILE A 131 3.99 16.76 -0.99
C ILE A 131 2.67 16.64 -0.23
N THR A 132 2.09 17.76 0.18
CA THR A 132 0.93 17.74 1.09
C THR A 132 -0.29 17.02 0.49
N PRO A 133 -0.80 17.37 -0.71
CA PRO A 133 -1.88 16.60 -1.32
C PRO A 133 -1.47 15.17 -1.69
N ASN A 134 -0.18 14.89 -1.92
CA ASN A 134 0.28 13.52 -2.13
C ASN A 134 0.10 12.67 -0.86
N GLU A 135 0.46 13.20 0.32
CA GLU A 135 0.25 12.50 1.59
C GLU A 135 -1.23 12.34 1.92
N VAL A 136 -2.04 13.39 1.73
CA VAL A 136 -3.50 13.30 1.91
C VAL A 136 -4.07 12.19 1.03
N GLY A 137 -3.73 12.16 -0.25
CA GLY A 137 -4.15 11.08 -1.16
C GLY A 137 -3.68 9.70 -0.70
N GLY A 138 -2.47 9.62 -0.13
CA GLY A 138 -1.94 8.38 0.45
C GLY A 138 -2.78 7.85 1.62
N LEU A 139 -3.42 8.71 2.42
CA LEU A 139 -4.33 8.28 3.48
C LEU A 139 -5.55 7.53 2.92
N TYR A 140 -6.13 8.05 1.84
CA TYR A 140 -7.24 7.41 1.13
C TYR A 140 -6.82 6.08 0.52
N GLU A 141 -5.69 6.06 -0.19
CA GLU A 141 -5.18 4.88 -0.89
C GLU A 141 -4.91 3.71 0.07
N ARG A 142 -4.37 3.98 1.26
CA ARG A 142 -4.12 2.97 2.30
C ARG A 142 -5.41 2.31 2.82
N ARG A 143 -6.54 2.99 2.69
CA ARG A 143 -7.87 2.45 3.01
C ARG A 143 -8.57 1.85 1.79
N GLY A 144 -7.87 1.67 0.67
CA GLY A 144 -8.44 1.19 -0.58
C GLY A 144 -9.37 2.20 -1.27
N GLN A 145 -9.31 3.48 -0.88
CA GLN A 145 -10.18 4.52 -1.43
C GLN A 145 -9.48 5.26 -2.58
N LYS A 146 -10.28 5.77 -3.52
CA LYS A 146 -9.79 6.61 -4.62
C LYS A 146 -9.19 7.90 -4.04
N ARG A 147 -8.02 8.28 -4.54
CA ARG A 147 -7.32 9.51 -4.14
C ARG A 147 -8.05 10.75 -4.67
N PRO A 148 -8.65 11.60 -3.82
CA PRO A 148 -9.29 12.84 -4.28
C PRO A 148 -8.26 13.91 -4.69
N VAL A 149 -7.05 13.81 -4.14
CA VAL A 149 -5.91 14.69 -4.41
C VAL A 149 -4.62 13.87 -4.55
N SER A 150 -3.65 14.44 -5.24
CA SER A 150 -2.33 13.84 -5.52
C SER A 150 -1.28 14.93 -5.69
N ALA A 151 -0.02 14.55 -5.93
CA ALA A 151 1.07 15.50 -6.15
C ALA A 151 0.76 16.54 -7.25
N SER A 152 0.09 16.15 -8.34
CA SER A 152 -0.27 17.06 -9.43
C SER A 152 -1.26 18.16 -9.02
N THR A 153 -1.93 18.02 -7.86
CA THR A 153 -2.75 19.09 -7.28
C THR A 153 -1.90 20.34 -7.02
N GLY A 154 -0.61 20.17 -6.71
CA GLY A 154 0.37 21.26 -6.54
C GLY A 154 0.56 22.15 -7.78
N LEU A 155 0.21 21.67 -8.98
CA LEU A 155 0.31 22.48 -10.20
C LEU A 155 -0.63 23.69 -10.17
N TRP A 156 -1.74 23.64 -9.44
CA TRP A 156 -2.60 24.81 -9.24
C TRP A 156 -1.83 25.93 -8.52
N TYR A 157 -1.07 25.58 -7.49
CA TYR A 157 -0.23 26.53 -6.77
C TYR A 157 0.89 27.08 -7.66
N LEU A 158 1.59 26.21 -8.40
CA LEU A 158 2.73 26.60 -9.22
C LEU A 158 2.33 27.45 -10.44
N LEU A 159 1.32 27.01 -11.20
CA LEU A 159 0.98 27.59 -12.50
C LEU A 159 0.04 28.78 -12.39
N LEU A 160 -0.84 28.80 -11.38
CA LEU A 160 -1.90 29.80 -11.23
C LEU A 160 -1.85 30.54 -9.88
N GLY A 161 -0.87 30.25 -9.02
CA GLY A 161 -0.72 30.94 -7.73
C GLY A 161 -0.39 32.43 -7.88
N TRP A 162 0.33 32.82 -8.93
CA TRP A 162 0.67 34.21 -9.22
C TRP A 162 -0.53 35.03 -9.74
N PHE A 163 -1.56 34.38 -10.28
CA PHE A 163 -2.77 35.03 -10.77
C PHE A 163 -3.71 35.31 -9.60
N PHE A 164 -3.44 36.40 -8.87
CA PHE A 164 -4.23 36.86 -7.71
C PHE A 164 -4.44 35.79 -6.62
N PHE A 165 -3.45 34.91 -6.41
CA PHE A 165 -3.53 33.79 -5.46
C PHE A 165 -4.62 32.75 -5.77
N VAL A 166 -5.30 32.83 -6.91
CA VAL A 166 -6.41 31.92 -7.26
C VAL A 166 -5.94 30.46 -7.26
N GLY A 167 -4.80 30.19 -7.88
CA GLY A 167 -4.22 28.84 -7.88
C GLY A 167 -3.85 28.34 -6.49
N ALA A 168 -3.37 29.22 -5.61
CA ALA A 168 -3.07 28.87 -4.21
C ALA A 168 -4.34 28.56 -3.42
N ILE A 169 -5.42 29.33 -3.64
CA ILE A 169 -6.72 29.10 -3.01
C ILE A 169 -7.31 27.76 -3.50
N VAL A 170 -7.35 27.51 -4.80
CA VAL A 170 -7.87 26.24 -5.36
C VAL A 170 -7.08 25.04 -4.83
N TRP A 171 -5.74 25.15 -4.81
CA TRP A 171 -4.87 24.13 -4.24
C TRP A 171 -5.22 23.85 -2.78
N PHE A 172 -5.34 24.91 -1.97
CA PHE A 172 -5.59 24.79 -0.54
C PHE A 172 -6.98 24.22 -0.26
N VAL A 173 -8.02 24.69 -0.97
CA VAL A 173 -9.39 24.19 -0.84
C VAL A 173 -9.47 22.69 -1.13
N LYS A 174 -8.83 22.23 -2.21
CA LYS A 174 -8.84 20.79 -2.56
C LYS A 174 -8.08 19.95 -1.54
N THR A 175 -6.91 20.43 -1.10
CA THR A 175 -6.04 19.68 -0.19
C THR A 175 -6.63 19.63 1.22
N ASN A 176 -6.99 20.78 1.78
CA ASN A 176 -7.59 20.88 3.11
C ASN A 176 -9.00 20.29 3.15
N GLY A 177 -9.79 20.45 2.08
CA GLY A 177 -11.10 19.80 1.93
C GLY A 177 -10.99 18.28 1.98
N ALA A 178 -10.14 17.70 1.12
CA ALA A 178 -9.90 16.26 1.12
C ALA A 178 -9.36 15.74 2.47
N LEU A 179 -8.49 16.49 3.14
CA LEU A 179 -7.99 16.10 4.45
C LEU A 179 -9.07 16.16 5.53
N ASN A 180 -9.89 17.21 5.54
CA ASN A 180 -11.01 17.32 6.48
C ASN A 180 -12.04 16.22 6.26
N ASP A 181 -12.37 15.90 5.01
CA ASP A 181 -13.29 14.81 4.67
C ASP A 181 -12.72 13.46 5.12
N TYR A 182 -11.41 13.28 5.02
CA TYR A 182 -10.74 12.11 5.56
C TYR A 182 -10.93 12.04 7.09
N TRP A 183 -10.67 13.13 7.80
CA TRP A 183 -10.82 13.19 9.26
C TRP A 183 -12.26 12.93 9.70
N ARG A 184 -13.25 13.52 9.02
CA ARG A 184 -14.69 13.24 9.25
C ARG A 184 -14.99 11.76 9.06
N SER A 185 -14.44 11.15 8.01
CA SER A 185 -14.68 9.73 7.69
C SER A 185 -14.09 8.74 8.71
N VAL A 186 -13.20 9.18 9.59
CA VAL A 186 -12.63 8.38 10.69
C VAL A 186 -13.15 8.81 12.07
N GLY A 187 -14.14 9.69 12.13
CA GLY A 187 -14.83 10.07 13.37
C GLY A 187 -14.38 11.38 14.01
N ALA A 188 -13.59 12.22 13.33
CA ALA A 188 -13.34 13.58 13.82
C ALA A 188 -14.63 14.40 13.83
N THR A 189 -14.83 15.18 14.88
CA THR A 189 -15.92 16.16 14.98
C THR A 189 -15.37 17.58 14.88
N GLU A 190 -16.22 18.51 14.46
CA GLU A 190 -15.88 19.93 14.48
C GLU A 190 -16.02 20.41 15.93
N ASP A 191 -14.95 20.99 16.49
CA ASP A 191 -14.96 21.61 17.82
C ASP A 191 -15.72 22.94 17.81
#